data_AF-M0LLL1-F1
#
_entry.id   AF-M0LLL1-F1
#
_cell.length_a   1.000
_cell.length_b   1.000
_cell.length_c   1.000
_cell.angle_alpha   90.00
_cell.angle_beta   90.00
_cell.angle_gamma   90.00
#
_symmetry.space_group_name_H-M   'P 1'
#
loop_
_entity.id
_entity.type
_entity.pdbx_description
1 polymer ?
#
loop_
_entity_poly.entity_id
_entity_poly.type
_entity_poly.pdbx_seq_one_letter_code
_entity_poly.pdbx_strand_id
1 'polypeptide(L)'
;MSDESGERADRDGNARSGESNGETETTGTNGNENGNGNGNENDTSGTDDEPPIRNERDDRGDRNVYGTELQPCSTDPMTGYLRDGCCRRVESDRGRHEICAVMTAEFLEFSRAQGNDLVSSKPEFDFPGLEPGDRWCLCLGRWIEAEEAGCAPPVVLEATHEAVLRDVEPDLLREYEYEPGDNDELE
;
A
#
# COMPACT_ATOMS: atom_id res chain seq x y z
N MET A 1 62.85 -6.41 22.81
CA MET A 1 61.78 -5.40 22.81
C MET A 1 60.50 -6.22 22.75
N SER A 2 60.08 -6.80 23.88
CA SER A 2 59.23 -6.13 24.90
C SER A 2 57.86 -5.81 24.31
N ASP A 3 56.72 -6.21 24.83
CA ASP A 3 56.32 -6.99 26.00
C ASP A 3 54.83 -7.34 25.77
N GLU A 4 54.33 -8.38 26.45
CA GLU A 4 52.91 -8.66 26.66
C GLU A 4 52.16 -7.47 27.30
N SER A 5 50.85 -7.36 27.07
CA SER A 5 49.88 -6.83 28.05
C SER A 5 48.45 -7.13 27.59
N GLY A 6 47.80 -8.10 28.23
CA GLY A 6 46.35 -8.09 28.36
C GLY A 6 45.92 -7.14 29.47
N GLU A 7 44.65 -6.75 29.52
CA GLU A 7 44.01 -6.40 30.79
C GLU A 7 42.48 -6.58 30.70
N ARG A 8 41.94 -7.13 31.78
CA ARG A 8 40.51 -7.33 32.08
C ARG A 8 39.90 -6.04 32.64
N ALA A 9 38.58 -5.90 32.55
CA ALA A 9 37.80 -5.22 33.58
C ALA A 9 36.35 -5.72 33.63
N ASP A 10 36.02 -6.32 34.77
CA ASP A 10 34.68 -6.61 35.29
C ASP A 10 33.85 -5.33 35.54
N ARG A 11 32.51 -5.43 35.51
CA ARG A 11 31.63 -5.06 36.64
C ARG A 11 30.13 -5.27 36.39
N ASP A 12 29.53 -5.77 37.47
CA ASP A 12 28.13 -6.00 37.80
C ASP A 12 27.17 -4.81 37.64
N GLY A 13 25.86 -5.09 37.54
CA GLY A 13 24.83 -4.06 37.72
C GLY A 13 23.37 -4.46 37.46
N ASN A 14 22.82 -5.30 38.34
CA ASN A 14 21.40 -5.64 38.54
C ASN A 14 20.42 -4.44 38.60
N ALA A 15 19.26 -4.52 37.93
CA ALA A 15 18.03 -3.84 38.38
C ALA A 15 16.72 -4.44 37.81
N ARG A 16 16.05 -5.23 38.66
CA ARG A 16 14.61 -5.18 39.03
C ARG A 16 13.54 -5.06 37.92
N SER A 17 12.89 -6.20 37.64
CA SER A 17 11.52 -6.24 37.12
C SER A 17 10.54 -6.06 38.27
N GLY A 18 9.74 -4.99 38.23
CA GLY A 18 8.63 -4.73 39.14
C GLY A 18 7.34 -5.37 38.63
N GLU A 19 6.66 -6.06 39.53
CA GLU A 19 5.30 -6.58 39.41
C GLU A 19 4.27 -5.45 39.32
N SER A 20 3.23 -5.64 38.49
CA SER A 20 1.98 -4.86 38.57
C SER A 20 0.80 -5.82 38.63
N ASN A 21 0.18 -5.88 39.80
CA ASN A 21 -1.08 -6.55 40.11
C ASN A 21 -2.27 -5.64 39.73
N GLY A 22 -3.42 -6.26 39.43
CA GLY A 22 -4.72 -5.76 39.90
C GLY A 22 -5.75 -5.47 38.82
N GLU A 23 -6.53 -6.47 38.44
CA GLU A 23 -7.88 -6.27 37.90
C GLU A 23 -8.88 -6.72 38.97
N THR A 24 -9.59 -5.75 39.56
CA THR A 24 -10.72 -5.98 40.45
C THR A 24 -12.02 -5.60 39.75
N GLU A 25 -12.86 -6.61 39.63
CA GLU A 25 -14.31 -6.68 39.48
C GLU A 25 -15.07 -5.39 39.89
N THR A 26 -15.91 -4.88 38.98
CA THR A 26 -16.95 -3.88 39.30
C THR A 26 -18.33 -4.46 39.07
N THR A 27 -18.97 -4.89 40.15
CA THR A 27 -20.41 -5.02 40.27
C THR A 27 -21.02 -3.65 40.54
N GLY A 28 -21.96 -3.20 39.70
CA GLY A 28 -22.65 -1.93 39.85
C GLY A 28 -24.12 -2.05 39.47
N THR A 29 -24.94 -2.48 40.43
CA THR A 29 -26.40 -2.38 40.39
C THR A 29 -26.79 -0.93 40.67
N ASN A 30 -27.63 -0.33 39.84
CA ASN A 30 -28.41 0.86 40.23
C ASN A 30 -29.77 0.81 39.54
N GLY A 31 -30.81 0.56 40.34
CA GLY A 31 -32.18 0.85 39.99
C GLY A 31 -32.46 2.35 40.15
N ASN A 32 -33.31 2.88 39.28
CA ASN A 32 -34.01 4.13 39.55
C ASN A 32 -35.43 3.98 39.02
N GLU A 33 -36.37 3.80 39.95
CA GLU A 33 -37.81 3.89 39.70
C GLU A 33 -38.19 5.37 39.64
N ASN A 34 -38.94 5.76 38.60
CA ASN A 34 -39.82 6.93 38.65
C ASN A 34 -40.97 6.69 37.68
N GLY A 35 -42.13 6.36 38.24
CA GLY A 35 -43.39 6.36 37.50
C GLY A 35 -43.95 7.77 37.36
N ASN A 36 -44.57 8.06 36.22
CA ASN A 36 -45.80 8.83 36.18
C ASN A 36 -46.50 8.59 34.83
N GLY A 37 -47.76 8.15 34.88
CA GLY A 37 -48.60 8.00 33.69
C GLY A 37 -49.21 9.34 33.26
N ASN A 38 -49.45 9.47 31.96
CA ASN A 38 -50.75 9.84 31.40
C ASN A 38 -50.65 9.84 29.87
N GLY A 39 -51.59 9.14 29.22
CA GLY A 39 -51.78 9.27 27.80
C GLY A 39 -52.24 10.69 27.44
N ASN A 40 -51.78 11.17 26.30
CA ASN A 40 -52.63 11.97 25.43
C ASN A 40 -52.15 11.81 23.98
N GLU A 41 -53.13 11.66 23.13
CA GLU A 41 -53.05 11.50 21.69
C GLU A 41 -52.47 12.77 21.07
N ASN A 42 -51.60 12.61 20.05
CA ASN A 42 -51.49 13.50 18.89
C ASN A 42 -50.32 13.06 18.01
N ASP A 43 -50.64 12.22 17.03
CA ASP A 43 -49.82 11.99 15.84
C ASP A 43 -49.68 13.32 15.08
N THR A 44 -48.57 14.03 15.31
CA THR A 44 -48.28 15.34 14.72
C THR A 44 -46.85 15.35 14.18
N SER A 45 -46.76 15.41 12.85
CA SER A 45 -45.72 16.03 12.00
C SER A 45 -44.32 16.27 12.60
N GLY A 46 -43.28 15.72 11.95
CA GLY A 46 -41.90 16.15 12.14
C GLY A 46 -41.00 15.57 11.04
N THR A 47 -40.40 16.46 10.27
CA THR A 47 -39.39 16.20 9.25
C THR A 47 -38.11 15.65 9.86
N ASP A 48 -37.71 14.46 9.45
CA ASP A 48 -36.31 14.04 9.51
C ASP A 48 -35.89 13.67 8.08
N ASP A 49 -35.27 14.66 7.44
CA ASP A 49 -34.39 14.52 6.28
C ASP A 49 -33.17 13.70 6.76
N GLU A 50 -33.37 12.42 7.08
CA GLU A 50 -32.27 11.52 7.40
C GLU A 50 -31.62 11.17 6.05
N PRO A 51 -30.39 11.64 5.76
CA PRO A 51 -29.71 11.22 4.55
C PRO A 51 -29.58 9.70 4.63
N PRO A 52 -29.71 8.96 3.50
CA PRO A 52 -29.55 7.52 3.54
C PRO A 52 -28.21 7.22 4.21
N ILE A 53 -28.20 6.29 5.17
CA ILE A 53 -26.96 5.73 5.73
C ILE A 53 -26.24 5.05 4.57
N ARG A 54 -25.48 5.84 3.81
CA ARG A 54 -24.64 5.34 2.75
C ARG A 54 -23.57 4.55 3.45
N ASN A 55 -23.64 3.23 3.34
CA ASN A 55 -22.41 2.45 3.37
C ASN A 55 -21.70 2.77 2.05
N GLU A 56 -21.09 3.95 2.04
CA GLU A 56 -20.51 4.70 0.93
C GLU A 56 -19.16 4.08 0.54
N ARG A 57 -19.10 2.74 0.50
CA ARG A 57 -17.96 2.03 -0.07
C ARG A 57 -18.03 2.25 -1.57
N ASP A 58 -17.39 3.33 -1.97
CA ASP A 58 -16.97 3.71 -3.31
C ASP A 58 -17.31 2.66 -4.39
N ASP A 59 -18.54 2.68 -4.91
CA ASP A 59 -18.97 1.89 -6.09
C ASP A 59 -18.39 2.47 -7.40
N ARG A 60 -17.48 3.45 -7.27
CA ARG A 60 -16.64 3.95 -8.35
C ARG A 60 -15.45 3.00 -8.38
N GLY A 61 -15.40 2.10 -9.37
CA GLY A 61 -14.31 1.13 -9.54
C GLY A 61 -12.91 1.73 -9.47
N ASP A 62 -11.89 0.88 -9.48
CA ASP A 62 -10.49 1.28 -9.31
C ASP A 62 -10.14 2.47 -10.23
N ARG A 63 -9.55 3.52 -9.65
CA ARG A 63 -9.21 4.76 -10.35
C ARG A 63 -7.70 4.92 -10.50
N ASN A 64 -7.29 5.52 -11.61
CA ASN A 64 -5.91 5.91 -11.85
C ASN A 64 -5.57 7.29 -11.25
N VAL A 65 -4.31 7.70 -11.32
CA VAL A 65 -3.85 8.99 -10.76
C VAL A 65 -4.51 10.23 -11.37
N TYR A 66 -5.20 10.09 -12.52
CA TYR A 66 -6.01 11.15 -13.12
C TYR A 66 -7.45 11.20 -12.57
N GLY A 67 -7.81 10.28 -11.67
CA GLY A 67 -9.17 10.12 -11.15
C GLY A 67 -10.14 9.49 -12.16
N THR A 68 -9.61 8.90 -13.24
CA THR A 68 -10.40 8.17 -14.26
C THR A 68 -10.29 6.65 -14.03
N GLU A 69 -10.96 5.83 -14.85
CA GLU A 69 -10.92 4.37 -14.72
C GLU A 69 -9.49 3.82 -14.86
N LEU A 70 -9.09 2.94 -13.94
CA LEU A 70 -7.78 2.28 -13.96
C LEU A 70 -7.65 1.37 -15.19
N GLN A 71 -6.71 1.69 -16.06
CA GLN A 71 -6.41 0.88 -17.24
C GLN A 71 -5.60 -0.37 -16.85
N PRO A 72 -5.69 -1.47 -17.62
CA PRO A 72 -4.78 -2.61 -17.48
C PRO A 72 -3.33 -2.17 -17.66
N CYS A 73 -2.44 -2.67 -16.81
CA CYS A 73 -1.00 -2.44 -16.90
C CYS A 73 -0.35 -3.39 -17.90
N SER A 74 -0.57 -4.70 -17.75
CA SER A 74 -0.08 -5.73 -18.67
C SER A 74 -0.91 -7.01 -18.57
N THR A 75 -1.03 -7.75 -19.67
CA THR A 75 -1.60 -9.11 -19.66
C THR A 75 -0.63 -10.17 -20.17
N ASP A 76 0.49 -9.73 -20.74
CA ASP A 76 1.60 -10.57 -21.16
C ASP A 76 2.91 -9.77 -21.01
N PRO A 77 3.70 -9.99 -19.94
CA PRO A 77 3.44 -10.93 -18.86
C PRO A 77 2.26 -10.50 -17.95
N MET A 78 1.48 -11.47 -17.45
CA MET A 78 0.35 -11.20 -16.54
C MET A 78 0.84 -10.59 -15.22
N THR A 79 0.42 -9.36 -14.95
CA THR A 79 0.85 -8.58 -13.78
C THR A 79 -0.27 -8.39 -12.74
N GLY A 80 -0.01 -7.58 -11.72
CA GLY A 80 -0.93 -7.27 -10.64
C GLY A 80 -0.81 -8.27 -9.49
N TYR A 81 -1.10 -7.81 -8.27
CA TYR A 81 -1.09 -8.65 -7.07
C TYR A 81 -2.10 -9.81 -7.18
N LEU A 82 -3.24 -9.56 -7.82
CA LEU A 82 -4.28 -10.58 -8.06
C LEU A 82 -4.07 -11.38 -9.36
N ARG A 83 -3.01 -11.10 -10.13
CA ARG A 83 -2.76 -11.69 -11.45
C ARG A 83 -3.92 -11.47 -12.45
N ASP A 84 -4.42 -10.25 -12.49
CA ASP A 84 -5.52 -9.80 -13.35
C ASP A 84 -5.13 -8.68 -14.33
N GLY A 85 -3.85 -8.34 -14.34
CA GLY A 85 -3.26 -7.33 -15.20
C GLY A 85 -3.40 -5.88 -14.74
N CYS A 86 -4.04 -5.61 -13.59
CA CYS A 86 -4.27 -4.26 -13.08
C CYS A 86 -3.46 -3.99 -11.79
N CYS A 87 -2.92 -2.77 -11.66
CA CYS A 87 -2.22 -2.34 -10.44
C CYS A 87 -3.19 -1.80 -9.39
N ARG A 88 -4.27 -2.53 -9.13
CA ARG A 88 -5.34 -2.09 -8.23
C ARG A 88 -4.94 -2.17 -6.76
N ARG A 89 -5.57 -1.35 -5.92
CA ARG A 89 -5.36 -1.41 -4.47
C ARG A 89 -6.05 -2.64 -3.88
N VAL A 90 -5.27 -3.45 -3.16
CA VAL A 90 -5.77 -4.62 -2.44
C VAL A 90 -5.38 -4.50 -0.98
N GLU A 91 -6.35 -4.56 -0.07
CA GLU A 91 -6.10 -4.33 1.37
C GLU A 91 -5.14 -5.37 1.99
N SER A 92 -5.07 -6.58 1.42
CA SER A 92 -4.13 -7.62 1.85
C SER A 92 -2.73 -7.51 1.22
N ASP A 93 -2.56 -6.67 0.20
CA ASP A 93 -1.28 -6.46 -0.46
C ASP A 93 -0.42 -5.46 0.33
N ARG A 94 0.45 -6.01 1.18
CA ARG A 94 1.41 -5.22 1.96
C ARG A 94 2.47 -4.54 1.09
N GLY A 95 2.75 -5.08 -0.10
CA GLY A 95 3.72 -4.52 -1.03
C GLY A 95 3.17 -3.30 -1.77
N ARG A 96 1.84 -3.16 -1.83
CA ARG A 96 1.14 -2.11 -2.58
C ARG A 96 1.63 -2.06 -4.02
N HIS A 97 1.33 -3.11 -4.78
CA HIS A 97 1.64 -3.22 -6.22
C HIS A 97 0.72 -2.32 -7.04
N GLU A 98 0.84 -1.01 -6.81
CA GLU A 98 -0.09 0.03 -7.25
C GLU A 98 0.49 0.93 -8.35
N ILE A 99 1.80 0.80 -8.65
CA ILE A 99 2.49 1.53 -9.74
C ILE A 99 2.65 0.63 -10.95
N CYS A 100 2.10 1.03 -12.10
CA CYS A 100 2.42 0.39 -13.38
C CYS A 100 3.69 1.02 -13.96
N ALA A 101 4.79 0.28 -13.94
CA ALA A 101 6.07 0.77 -14.46
C ALA A 101 6.53 -0.02 -15.68
N VAL A 102 7.30 0.64 -16.54
CA VAL A 102 7.99 0.03 -17.69
C VAL A 102 9.41 -0.30 -17.28
N MET A 103 9.75 -1.59 -17.23
CA MET A 103 11.04 -2.04 -16.74
C MET A 103 12.18 -1.47 -17.58
N THR A 104 13.23 -0.99 -16.92
CA THR A 104 14.48 -0.58 -17.56
C THR A 104 15.60 -1.51 -17.09
N ALA A 105 16.65 -1.66 -17.90
CA ALA A 105 17.81 -2.46 -17.49
C ALA A 105 18.44 -1.93 -16.18
N GLU A 106 18.54 -0.61 -16.07
CA GLU A 106 19.08 0.07 -14.88
C GLU A 106 18.24 -0.22 -13.63
N PHE A 107 16.91 -0.10 -13.72
CA PHE A 107 16.02 -0.43 -12.61
C PHE A 107 16.13 -1.90 -12.21
N LEU A 108 16.14 -2.83 -13.19
CA LEU A 108 16.21 -4.27 -12.90
C LEU A 108 17.52 -4.65 -12.20
N GLU A 109 18.64 -4.07 -12.62
CA GLU A 109 19.94 -4.23 -11.95
C GLU A 109 19.92 -3.67 -10.53
N PHE A 110 19.41 -2.45 -10.35
CA PHE A 110 19.26 -1.82 -9.04
C PHE A 110 18.37 -2.64 -8.12
N SER A 111 17.17 -3.03 -8.57
CA SER A 111 16.18 -3.76 -7.79
C SER A 111 16.76 -5.08 -7.29
N ARG A 112 17.49 -5.79 -8.15
CA ARG A 112 18.18 -7.03 -7.78
C ARG A 112 19.26 -6.78 -6.72
N ALA A 113 20.04 -5.70 -6.83
CA ALA A 113 21.04 -5.32 -5.84
C ALA A 113 20.42 -5.00 -4.47
N GLN A 114 19.19 -4.45 -4.44
CA GLN A 114 18.39 -4.21 -3.22
C GLN A 114 17.61 -5.45 -2.72
N GLY A 115 17.90 -6.63 -3.28
CA GLY A 115 17.28 -7.90 -2.88
C GLY A 115 15.88 -8.15 -3.45
N ASN A 116 15.45 -7.36 -4.43
CA ASN A 116 14.22 -7.56 -5.19
C ASN A 116 14.54 -8.09 -6.60
N ASP A 117 14.85 -9.39 -6.69
CA ASP A 117 15.14 -10.01 -7.98
C ASP A 117 13.87 -10.20 -8.81
N LEU A 118 13.72 -9.34 -9.82
CA LEU A 118 12.65 -9.33 -10.82
C LEU A 118 13.09 -9.95 -12.17
N VAL A 119 14.35 -10.36 -12.32
CA VAL A 119 14.86 -10.93 -13.59
C VAL A 119 14.77 -12.45 -13.57
N SER A 120 15.07 -13.08 -12.43
CA SER A 120 15.00 -14.53 -12.30
C SER A 120 13.55 -15.02 -12.31
N SER A 121 13.22 -15.91 -13.26
CA SER A 121 11.92 -16.61 -13.29
C SER A 121 11.68 -17.38 -11.98
N LYS A 122 10.46 -17.32 -11.45
CA LYS A 122 10.01 -18.09 -10.27
C LYS A 122 8.69 -18.78 -10.60
N PRO A 123 8.73 -19.97 -11.24
CA PRO A 123 7.53 -20.68 -11.67
C PRO A 123 6.55 -21.00 -10.55
N GLU A 124 7.05 -21.19 -9.32
CA GLU A 124 6.23 -21.43 -8.13
C GLU A 124 5.32 -20.26 -7.75
N PHE A 125 5.60 -19.05 -8.26
CA PHE A 125 4.83 -17.83 -8.03
C PHE A 125 4.18 -17.28 -9.31
N ASP A 126 4.14 -18.07 -10.38
CA ASP A 126 3.66 -17.63 -11.70
C ASP A 126 4.36 -16.32 -12.12
N PHE A 127 5.68 -16.32 -12.02
CA PHE A 127 6.52 -15.17 -12.32
C PHE A 127 7.53 -15.53 -13.40
N PRO A 128 7.41 -14.98 -14.63
CA PRO A 128 8.25 -15.37 -15.76
C PRO A 128 9.69 -14.83 -15.64
N GLY A 129 9.92 -13.83 -14.78
CA GLY A 129 11.09 -12.96 -14.89
C GLY A 129 10.81 -11.85 -15.90
N LEU A 130 11.38 -10.67 -15.68
CA LEU A 130 11.10 -9.47 -16.45
C LEU A 130 12.32 -9.02 -17.26
N GLU A 131 12.05 -8.45 -18.41
CA GLU A 131 13.01 -7.85 -19.33
C GLU A 131 12.74 -6.34 -19.49
N PRO A 132 13.73 -5.55 -19.95
CA PRO A 132 13.48 -4.16 -20.27
C PRO A 132 12.36 -4.00 -21.32
N GLY A 133 11.43 -3.09 -21.06
CA GLY A 133 10.21 -2.90 -21.86
C GLY A 133 8.96 -3.54 -21.27
N ASP A 134 9.10 -4.56 -20.42
CA ASP A 134 7.94 -5.17 -19.76
C ASP A 134 7.20 -4.17 -18.87
N ARG A 135 5.87 -4.24 -18.88
CA ARG A 135 5.03 -3.51 -17.93
C ARG A 135 4.73 -4.36 -16.72
N TRP A 136 4.98 -3.83 -15.53
CA TRP A 136 4.76 -4.56 -14.28
C TRP A 136 4.22 -3.67 -13.16
N CYS A 137 3.39 -4.26 -12.30
CA CYS A 137 2.86 -3.60 -11.12
C CYS A 137 3.91 -3.70 -10.03
N LEU A 138 4.62 -2.61 -9.78
CA LEU A 138 5.67 -2.53 -8.78
C LEU A 138 5.10 -2.14 -7.41
N CYS A 139 5.70 -2.71 -6.37
CA CYS A 139 5.52 -2.23 -5.01
C CYS A 139 5.86 -0.73 -4.95
N LEU A 140 4.96 0.09 -4.42
CA LEU A 140 5.18 1.53 -4.30
C LEU A 140 6.50 1.87 -3.62
N GLY A 141 6.80 1.21 -2.49
CA GLY A 141 8.03 1.46 -1.74
C GLY A 141 9.30 1.14 -2.54
N ARG A 142 9.26 0.16 -3.46
CA ARG A 142 10.41 -0.18 -4.32
C ARG A 142 10.61 0.81 -5.46
N TRP A 143 9.53 1.40 -5.95
CA TRP A 143 9.63 2.48 -6.92
C TRP A 143 10.20 3.75 -6.26
N ILE A 144 9.72 4.11 -5.05
CA ILE A 144 10.27 5.25 -4.28
C ILE A 144 11.76 5.05 -3.99
N GLU A 145 12.17 3.87 -3.53
CA GLU A 145 13.59 3.55 -3.29
C GLU A 145 14.45 3.72 -4.56
N ALA A 146 13.91 3.38 -5.73
CA ALA A 146 14.59 3.57 -7.01
C ALA A 146 14.63 5.04 -7.45
N GLU A 147 13.59 5.81 -7.15
CA GLU A 147 13.51 7.25 -7.42
C GLU A 147 14.58 8.00 -6.60
N GLU A 148 14.67 7.72 -5.30
CA GLU A 148 15.69 8.29 -4.41
C GLU A 148 17.13 7.95 -4.87
N ALA A 149 17.30 6.80 -5.54
CA ALA A 149 18.57 6.35 -6.11
C ALA A 149 18.83 6.86 -7.55
N GLY A 150 17.88 7.57 -8.16
CA GLY A 150 17.99 8.11 -9.52
C GLY A 150 17.86 7.08 -10.64
N CYS A 151 17.24 5.93 -10.37
CA CYS A 151 17.07 4.82 -11.31
C CYS A 151 15.63 4.32 -11.39
N ALA A 152 14.65 5.15 -11.00
CA ALA A 152 13.25 4.81 -11.10
C ALA A 152 12.84 4.57 -12.57
N PRO A 153 12.08 3.50 -12.84
CA PRO A 153 11.56 3.22 -14.17
C PRO A 153 10.41 4.17 -14.53
N PRO A 154 10.18 4.44 -15.84
CA PRO A 154 9.01 5.17 -16.30
C PRO A 154 7.70 4.54 -15.85
N VAL A 155 6.66 5.36 -15.69
CA VAL A 155 5.35 4.99 -15.12
C VAL A 155 4.24 5.23 -16.13
N VAL A 156 3.38 4.24 -16.33
CA VAL A 156 2.14 4.40 -17.11
C VAL A 156 1.06 4.95 -16.17
N LEU A 157 0.78 6.25 -16.28
CA LEU A 157 -0.08 6.95 -15.31
C LEU A 157 -1.54 6.49 -15.39
N GLU A 158 -2.07 6.18 -16.57
CA GLU A 158 -3.44 5.67 -16.73
C GLU A 158 -3.65 4.28 -16.10
N ALA A 159 -2.57 3.52 -15.89
CA ALA A 159 -2.57 2.19 -15.28
C ALA A 159 -2.01 2.18 -13.84
N THR A 160 -1.71 3.35 -13.27
CA THR A 160 -1.21 3.51 -11.90
C THR A 160 -2.33 3.98 -10.99
N HIS A 161 -2.57 3.26 -9.89
CA HIS A 161 -3.74 3.48 -9.04
C HIS A 161 -3.62 4.76 -8.20
N GLU A 162 -4.70 5.52 -8.02
CA GLU A 162 -4.70 6.84 -7.37
C GLU A 162 -4.17 6.84 -5.93
N ALA A 163 -4.20 5.69 -5.25
CA ALA A 163 -3.71 5.55 -3.88
C ALA A 163 -2.23 5.87 -3.71
N VAL A 164 -1.43 5.80 -4.77
CA VAL A 164 -0.01 6.19 -4.74
C VAL A 164 0.18 7.67 -4.41
N LEU A 165 -0.81 8.51 -4.71
CA LEU A 165 -0.79 9.96 -4.46
C LEU A 165 -0.79 10.33 -2.97
N ARG A 166 -0.94 9.34 -2.07
CA ARG A 166 -0.77 9.54 -0.62
C ARG A 166 0.70 9.66 -0.22
N ASP A 167 1.61 9.14 -1.05
CA ASP A 167 3.03 9.02 -0.74
C ASP A 167 3.91 9.72 -1.80
N VAL A 168 3.44 9.83 -3.04
CA VAL A 168 4.19 10.43 -4.16
C VAL A 168 3.42 11.62 -4.73
N GLU A 169 4.12 12.73 -4.93
CA GLU A 169 3.50 13.94 -5.50
C GLU A 169 3.12 13.73 -6.98
N PRO A 170 1.95 14.25 -7.43
CA PRO A 170 1.53 14.11 -8.82
C PRO A 170 2.53 14.64 -9.83
N ASP A 171 3.22 15.75 -9.51
CA ASP A 171 4.20 16.35 -10.41
C ASP A 171 5.44 15.46 -10.58
N LEU A 172 5.90 14.81 -9.51
CA LEU A 172 6.99 13.83 -9.59
C LEU A 172 6.60 12.64 -10.46
N LEU A 173 5.38 12.11 -10.32
CA LEU A 173 4.92 11.02 -11.19
C LEU A 173 4.90 11.41 -12.68
N ARG A 174 4.57 12.67 -13.00
CA ARG A 174 4.59 13.18 -14.38
C ARG A 174 6.00 13.29 -14.95
N GLU A 175 7.01 13.56 -14.13
CA GLU A 175 8.41 13.57 -14.58
C GLU A 175 8.87 12.18 -15.06
N TYR A 176 8.24 11.13 -14.55
CA TYR A 176 8.49 9.74 -14.94
C TYR A 176 7.42 9.18 -15.90
N GLU A 177 6.49 9.99 -16.42
CA GLU A 177 5.44 9.49 -17.30
C GLU A 177 6.04 8.77 -18.51
N TYR A 178 5.58 7.55 -18.76
CA TYR A 178 5.98 6.78 -19.92
C TYR A 178 5.25 7.29 -21.15
N GLU A 179 6.00 7.93 -22.05
CA GLU A 179 5.52 8.28 -23.38
C GLU A 179 5.86 7.13 -24.35
N PRO A 180 4.86 6.39 -24.88
CA PRO A 180 5.13 5.42 -25.93
C PRO A 180 5.70 6.15 -27.15
N GLY A 181 6.86 5.72 -27.64
CA GLY A 181 7.38 6.25 -28.91
C GLY A 181 6.43 5.91 -30.06
N ASP A 182 6.35 6.77 -31.08
CA ASP A 182 5.47 6.68 -32.26
C ASP A 182 5.56 5.36 -33.10
N ASN A 183 6.28 4.34 -32.63
CA ASN A 183 6.49 3.07 -33.34
C ASN A 183 5.58 1.91 -32.90
N ASP A 184 4.72 2.09 -31.88
CA ASP A 184 3.82 1.02 -31.39
C ASP A 184 2.41 1.05 -32.03
N GLU A 185 2.12 1.98 -32.95
CA GLU A 185 0.81 2.11 -33.62
C GLU A 185 0.69 1.33 -34.96
N LEU A 186 1.59 0.38 -35.23
CA LEU A 186 1.62 -0.38 -36.48
C LEU A 186 1.62 -1.90 -36.27
N GLU A 187 0.57 -2.47 -35.69
CA GLU A 187 0.15 -3.86 -35.97
C GLU A 187 -1.38 -4.00 -36.09
#